data_AF-A0A3D2RAU0-F1
#
_entry.id   AF-A0A3D2RAU0-F1
#
_cell.length_a   1.000
_cell.length_b   1.000
_cell.length_c   1.000
_cell.angle_alpha   90.00
_cell.angle_beta   90.00
_cell.angle_gamma   90.00
#
_symmetry.space_group_name_H-M   'P 1'
#
loop_
_entity.id
_entity.type
_entity.pdbx_description
1 polymer ?
#
loop_
_entity_poly.entity_id
_entity_poly.type
_entity_poly.pdbx_seq_one_letter_code
_entity_poly.pdbx_strand_id
1 'polypeptide(L)' 'KLYPIDSEAEIKNMLLGIDTSTNHIYKLIQTDAKGTQFILTVKSFKPNQKLTPDNFAVDLNQYQEQGYYINTLY' A
#
# COMPACT_ATOMS: atom_id res chain seq x y z
N LYS A 1 18.32 -5.04 4.36
CA LYS A 1 17.23 -5.82 5.00
C LYS A 1 16.79 -5.08 6.24
N LEU A 2 15.48 -4.93 6.45
CA LEU A 2 14.91 -4.19 7.56
C LEU A 2 14.24 -5.15 8.56
N TYR A 3 14.40 -4.84 9.84
CA TYR A 3 13.73 -5.51 10.95
C TYR A 3 12.91 -4.47 11.72
N PRO A 4 11.75 -4.85 12.27
CA PRO A 4 11.00 -3.98 13.15
C PRO A 4 11.82 -3.60 14.38
N ILE A 5 11.58 -2.40 14.89
CA ILE A 5 12.09 -1.96 16.19
C ILE A 5 11.13 -2.40 17.30
N ASP A 6 9.83 -2.45 16.98
CA ASP A 6 8.78 -2.92 17.87
C ASP A 6 8.84 -4.45 18.04
N SER A 7 8.86 -4.91 19.30
CA SER A 7 8.89 -6.34 19.64
C SER A 7 7.56 -7.04 19.33
N GLU A 8 6.46 -6.30 19.29
CA GLU A 8 5.11 -6.83 19.02
C GLU A 8 4.73 -6.74 17.53
N ALA A 9 5.69 -6.40 16.67
CA ALA A 9 5.43 -6.26 15.24
C ALA A 9 4.96 -7.59 14.60
N GLU A 10 3.85 -7.52 13.86
CA GLU A 10 3.32 -8.66 13.09
C GLU A 10 4.27 -9.10 11.96
N ILE A 11 5.14 -8.19 11.52
CA ILE A 11 6.10 -8.37 10.44
C ILE A 11 7.41 -8.87 11.02
N LYS A 12 7.96 -9.95 10.49
CA LYS A 12 9.29 -10.46 10.89
C LYS A 12 10.43 -9.67 10.26
N ASN A 13 10.35 -9.39 8.96
CA ASN A 13 11.36 -8.63 8.23
C ASN A 13 10.85 -8.13 6.88
N MET A 14 11.56 -7.16 6.31
CA MET A 14 11.31 -6.63 4.97
C MET A 14 12.58 -6.53 4.13
N LEU A 15 12.43 -6.75 2.82
CA LEU A 15 13.41 -6.44 1.78
C LEU A 15 12.81 -5.39 0.84
N LEU A 16 13.56 -4.31 0.62
CA LEU A 16 13.20 -3.23 -0.30
C LEU A 16 14.13 -3.27 -1.51
N GLY A 17 13.55 -3.38 -2.70
CA GLY A 17 14.23 -3.13 -3.97
C GLY A 17 14.07 -1.65 -4.33
N ILE A 18 15.19 -0.96 -4.46
CA ILE A 18 15.25 0.47 -4.81
C ILE A 18 15.93 0.58 -6.18
N ASP A 19 15.32 1.33 -7.08
CA ASP A 19 15.96 1.76 -8.32
C ASP A 19 17.00 2.81 -7.99
N THR A 20 18.28 2.55 -8.29
CA THR A 20 19.39 3.43 -7.90
C THR A 20 19.50 4.70 -8.74
N SER A 21 18.80 4.77 -9.88
CA SER A 21 18.79 5.96 -10.72
C SER A 21 17.77 6.98 -10.26
N THR A 22 16.57 6.51 -9.88
CA THR A 22 15.46 7.39 -9.46
C THR A 22 15.22 7.39 -7.95
N ASN A 23 15.91 6.54 -7.19
CA ASN A 23 15.70 6.30 -5.77
C ASN A 23 14.27 5.88 -5.42
N HIS A 24 13.54 5.29 -6.36
CA HIS A 24 12.17 4.82 -6.13
C HIS A 24 12.16 3.35 -5.70
N ILE A 25 11.27 3.00 -4.78
CA ILE A 25 11.02 1.61 -4.41
C ILE A 25 10.23 0.95 -5.54
N TYR A 26 10.75 -0.17 -6.08
CA TYR A 26 10.07 -0.93 -7.13
C TYR A 26 9.58 -2.31 -6.66
N LYS A 27 10.10 -2.79 -5.53
CA LYS A 27 9.73 -4.09 -4.96
C LYS A 27 9.78 -4.08 -3.44
N LEU A 28 8.77 -4.67 -2.81
CA LEU A 28 8.75 -4.98 -1.39
C LEU A 28 8.51 -6.48 -1.22
N ILE A 29 9.35 -7.14 -0.43
CA ILE A 29 9.11 -8.50 0.05
C ILE A 29 9.02 -8.42 1.56
N GLN A 30 7.83 -8.65 2.09
CA GLN A 30 7.55 -8.71 3.51
C GLN A 30 7.40 -10.17 3.93
N THR A 31 7.99 -10.54 5.06
CA THR A 31 7.74 -11.84 5.70
C THR A 31 7.11 -11.59 7.07
N ASP A 32 5.97 -12.21 7.34
CA ASP A 32 5.31 -12.14 8.64
C ASP A 32 5.95 -13.08 9.68
N ALA A 33 5.47 -13.03 10.93
CA ALA A 33 5.94 -13.90 12.00
C ALA A 33 5.76 -15.41 11.71
N LYS A 34 4.76 -15.79 10.91
CA LYS A 34 4.46 -17.17 10.52
C LYS A 34 5.26 -17.65 9.30
N GLY A 35 6.02 -16.75 8.67
CA GLY A 35 6.82 -17.05 7.48
C GLY A 35 6.08 -16.81 6.16
N THR A 36 4.84 -16.33 6.18
CA THR A 36 4.10 -15.95 4.97
C THR A 36 4.82 -14.81 4.28
N GLN A 37 4.97 -14.91 2.96
CA GLN A 37 5.61 -13.88 2.16
C GLN A 37 4.60 -13.10 1.32
N PHE A 38 4.65 -11.78 1.44
CA PHE A 38 3.90 -10.84 0.62
C PHE A 38 4.87 -10.13 -0.30
N ILE A 39 4.62 -10.21 -1.61
CA ILE A 39 5.48 -9.61 -2.64
C ILE A 39 4.68 -8.54 -3.38
N LEU A 40 5.08 -7.28 -3.20
CA LEU A 40 4.54 -6.15 -3.95
C LEU A 40 5.57 -5.73 -5.00
N THR A 41 5.13 -5.58 -6.24
CA THR A 41 5.98 -5.14 -7.36
C THR A 41 5.31 -3.98 -8.09
N VAL A 42 6.02 -2.86 -8.19
CA VAL A 42 5.58 -1.69 -8.95
C VAL A 42 5.79 -1.98 -10.43
N LYS A 43 4.71 -1.96 -11.21
CA LYS A 43 4.75 -2.17 -12.67
C LYS A 43 4.87 -0.86 -13.46
N SER A 44 4.29 0.21 -12.93
CA SER A 44 4.31 1.54 -13.51
C SER A 44 4.24 2.57 -12.39
N PHE A 45 5.02 3.64 -12.51
CA PHE A 45 5.08 4.71 -11.53
C PHE A 45 5.26 6.06 -12.23
N LYS A 46 4.44 7.04 -11.86
CA LYS A 46 4.52 8.41 -12.36
C LYS A 46 4.75 9.33 -11.15
N PRO A 47 5.97 9.84 -10.94
CA PRO A 47 6.24 10.73 -9.80
C PRO A 47 5.61 12.10 -10.02
N ASN A 48 5.44 12.86 -8.93
CA ASN A 48 5.03 14.27 -8.95
C ASN A 48 3.69 14.56 -9.65
N GLN A 49 2.76 13.58 -9.64
CA GLN A 49 1.40 13.84 -10.10
C GLN A 49 0.69 14.79 -9.16
N LYS A 50 0.01 15.80 -9.72
CA LYS A 50 -0.88 16.66 -8.95
C LYS A 50 -2.17 15.89 -8.67
N LEU A 51 -2.43 15.64 -7.39
CA LEU A 51 -3.68 15.04 -6.91
C LEU A 51 -4.53 16.15 -6.29
N THR A 52 -5.83 16.15 -6.57
CA THR A 52 -6.80 17.02 -5.91
C THR A 52 -7.27 16.37 -4.61
N PRO A 53 -7.72 17.14 -3.59
CA PRO A 53 -8.27 16.57 -2.35
C PRO A 53 -9.36 15.52 -2.60
N ASP A 54 -10.18 15.74 -3.62
CA ASP A 54 -11.28 14.84 -4.01
C ASP A 54 -10.81 13.45 -4.47
N ASN A 55 -9.54 13.27 -4.86
CA ASN A 55 -9.01 11.94 -5.23
C ASN A 55 -9.04 10.94 -4.07
N PHE A 56 -9.08 11.43 -2.84
CA PHE A 56 -9.10 10.62 -1.62
C PHE A 56 -10.41 10.77 -0.84
N ALA A 57 -11.38 11.52 -1.38
CA ALA A 57 -12.70 11.64 -0.82
C ALA A 57 -13.56 10.46 -1.27
N VAL A 58 -14.32 9.89 -0.34
CA VAL A 58 -15.34 8.90 -0.67
C VAL A 58 -16.65 9.64 -0.91
N ASP A 59 -17.18 9.56 -2.13
CA ASP A 59 -18.52 10.04 -2.46
C ASP A 59 -19.54 8.90 -2.36
N LEU A 60 -20.22 8.83 -1.21
CA LEU A 60 -21.21 7.78 -0.96
C LEU A 60 -22.40 7.86 -1.93
N ASN A 61 -22.79 9.08 -2.36
CA ASN A 61 -23.90 9.25 -3.29
C ASN A 61 -23.51 8.69 -4.66
N GLN A 62 -22.29 8.97 -5.14
CA GLN A 62 -21.76 8.41 -6.38
C GLN A 62 -21.83 6.88 -6.38
N TYR A 63 -21.40 6.22 -5.29
CA TYR A 63 -21.45 4.76 -5.19
C TYR A 63 -22.88 4.22 -5.09
N GLN A 64 -23.79 4.92 -4.41
CA GLN A 64 -25.21 4.56 -4.37
C GLN A 64 -25.87 4.69 -5.75
N GLU A 65 -25.58 5.75 -6.50
CA GLU A 65 -26.05 5.95 -7.88
C GLU A 65 -25.52 4.86 -8.83
N GLN A 66 -24.32 4.34 -8.58
CA GLN A 66 -23.75 3.18 -9.28
C GLN A 66 -24.37 1.83 -8.85
N GLY A 67 -25.32 1.84 -7.92
CA GLY A 67 -26.03 0.65 -7.44
C GLY A 67 -25.32 -0.13 -6.35
N TYR A 68 -24.27 0.42 -5.74
CA TYR A 68 -23.59 -0.24 -4.63
C TYR A 68 -24.38 -0.11 -3.32
N TYR A 69 -24.50 -1.23 -2.60
CA TYR A 69 -24.93 -1.23 -1.21
C TYR A 69 -23.75 -0.80 -0.32
N ILE A 70 -23.92 0.26 0.46
CA ILE A 70 -22.92 0.78 1.38
C ILE A 70 -23.36 0.45 2.81
N ASN A 71 -22.60 -0.41 3.49
CA ASN A 71 -22.85 -0.69 4.91
C ASN A 71 -22.20 0.40 5.79
N THR A 72 -23.03 1.15 6.50
CA THR A 72 -22.59 2.19 7.45
C THR A 72 -22.76 1.79 8.91
N LEU A 73 -23.09 0.52 9.20
CA LEU A 73 -23.25 0.02 10.56
C LEU A 73 -21.88 -0.44 11.10
N TYR A 74 -21.24 0.44 11.87
CA TYR A 74 -20.08 0.18 12.70
C TYR A 74 -20.26 0.88 14.06
#